data_AF-A0A1Q8KTM9-F1
#
_entry.id   AF-A0A1Q8KTM9-F1
#
_cell.length_a   1.000
_cell.length_b   1.000
_cell.length_c   1.000
_cell.angle_alpha   90.00
_cell.angle_beta   90.00
_cell.angle_gamma   90.00
#
_symmetry.space_group_name_H-M   'P 1'
#
loop_
_entity.id
_entity.type
_entity.pdbx_description
1 polymer ?
#
loop_
_entity_poly.entity_id
_entity_poly.type
_entity_poly.pdbx_seq_one_letter_code
_entity_poly.pdbx_strand_id
1 'polypeptide(L)'
;MSTAVSTAVDEAIIGRRAVRGFLPDPVPEELVRQLLATASRAPSGSNTQPWRVSVVTGGTLRELGADLVAEHDRGTAPRPDYDYYPGQWRSPYLDRRRECGWGLYSAVGVARGDRDAAHRQRARNYTFFGAPVGVFVTVERDMGRGSLLDAGMFVQNLMLAARGHGLDSCPRSPSRPGRTSCAAAS
;
A
#
# COMPACT_ATOMS: atom_id res chain seq x y z
N MET A 1 -30.12 -11.20 11.20
CA MET A 1 -28.87 -10.43 11.32
C MET A 1 -29.23 -8.99 11.68
N SER A 2 -28.55 -8.37 12.64
CA SER A 2 -28.85 -6.99 13.05
C SER A 2 -28.51 -6.01 11.92
N THR A 3 -29.47 -5.19 11.52
CA THR A 3 -29.34 -4.22 10.42
C THR A 3 -28.16 -3.26 10.62
N ALA A 4 -27.86 -2.92 11.88
CA ALA A 4 -26.76 -2.03 12.25
C ALA A 4 -25.36 -2.62 11.97
N VAL A 5 -25.22 -3.95 12.03
CA VAL A 5 -23.94 -4.61 11.71
C VAL A 5 -23.71 -4.62 10.20
N SER A 6 -24.79 -4.84 9.42
CA SER A 6 -24.72 -4.82 7.96
C SER A 6 -24.30 -3.43 7.44
N THR A 7 -24.89 -2.35 7.98
CA THR A 7 -24.57 -0.98 7.54
C THR A 7 -23.12 -0.61 7.82
N ALA A 8 -22.57 -0.98 8.98
CA ALA A 8 -21.19 -0.65 9.33
C ALA A 8 -20.15 -1.31 8.40
N VAL A 9 -20.38 -2.56 7.98
CA VAL A 9 -19.49 -3.26 7.06
C VAL A 9 -19.53 -2.61 5.67
N ASP A 10 -20.73 -2.34 5.15
CA ASP A 10 -20.91 -1.69 3.85
C ASP A 10 -20.29 -0.29 3.84
N GLU A 11 -20.47 0.48 4.91
CA GLU A 11 -19.86 1.81 5.09
C GLU A 11 -18.34 1.74 5.11
N ALA A 12 -17.73 0.75 5.79
CA ALA A 12 -16.28 0.57 5.77
C ALA A 12 -15.77 0.23 4.37
N ILE A 13 -16.46 -0.64 3.64
CA ILE A 13 -16.08 -1.06 2.28
C ILE A 13 -16.18 0.10 1.30
N ILE A 14 -17.32 0.81 1.29
CA ILE A 14 -17.59 1.93 0.38
C ILE A 14 -16.74 3.16 0.76
N GLY A 15 -16.61 3.42 2.06
CA GLY A 15 -15.90 4.56 2.61
C GLY A 15 -14.39 4.47 2.50
N ARG A 16 -13.82 3.27 2.30
CA ARG A 16 -12.38 3.07 2.11
C ARG A 16 -11.94 3.67 0.76
N ARG A 17 -10.94 4.57 0.80
CA ARG A 17 -10.33 5.18 -0.39
C ARG A 17 -8.81 5.09 -0.31
N ALA A 18 -8.12 5.22 -1.44
CA ALA A 18 -6.66 5.32 -1.47
C ALA A 18 -6.25 6.77 -1.18
N VAL A 19 -6.08 7.10 0.11
CA VAL A 19 -5.75 8.45 0.56
C VAL A 19 -4.27 8.76 0.30
N ARG A 20 -3.99 9.92 -0.31
CA ARG A 20 -2.64 10.30 -0.77
C ARG A 20 -2.17 11.64 -0.18
N GLY A 21 -2.58 11.89 1.06
CA GLY A 21 -2.15 13.01 1.89
C GLY A 21 -2.60 12.72 3.32
N PHE A 22 -1.64 12.53 4.20
CA PHE A 22 -1.87 12.21 5.61
C PHE A 22 -1.36 13.33 6.50
N LEU A 23 -2.00 13.48 7.65
CA LEU A 23 -1.52 14.35 8.71
C LEU A 23 -0.38 13.66 9.50
N PRO A 24 0.50 14.43 10.16
CA PRO A 24 1.63 13.87 10.91
C PRO A 24 1.22 13.28 12.26
N ASP A 25 -0.06 13.36 12.65
CA ASP A 25 -0.58 12.85 13.92
C ASP A 25 -0.25 11.36 14.09
N PRO A 26 0.43 10.97 15.19
CA PRO A 26 0.83 9.59 15.38
C PRO A 26 -0.37 8.68 15.62
N VAL A 27 -0.29 7.45 15.12
CA VAL A 27 -1.25 6.39 15.45
C VAL A 27 -0.71 5.64 16.69
N PRO A 28 -1.51 5.46 17.76
CA PRO A 28 -1.07 4.70 18.93
C PRO A 28 -0.63 3.28 18.56
N GLU A 29 0.49 2.82 19.12
CA GLU A 29 1.03 1.48 18.82
C GLU A 29 0.01 0.37 19.13
N GLU A 30 -0.72 0.50 20.25
CA GLU A 30 -1.75 -0.47 20.63
C GLU A 30 -2.86 -0.57 19.58
N LEU A 31 -3.27 0.55 19.00
CA LEU A 31 -4.26 0.55 17.92
C LEU A 31 -3.69 -0.15 16.68
N VAL A 32 -2.42 0.07 16.32
CA VAL A 32 -1.80 -0.65 15.21
C VAL A 32 -1.78 -2.16 15.46
N ARG A 33 -1.44 -2.60 16.69
CA ARG A 33 -1.47 -4.02 17.08
C ARG A 33 -2.87 -4.61 17.00
N GLN A 34 -3.89 -3.88 17.46
CA GLN A 34 -5.30 -4.28 17.37
C GLN A 34 -5.76 -4.46 15.92
N LEU A 35 -5.38 -3.53 15.03
CA LEU A 35 -5.72 -3.61 13.61
C LEU A 35 -5.07 -4.82 12.93
N LEU A 36 -3.80 -5.11 13.26
CA LEU A 36 -3.09 -6.28 12.75
C LEU A 36 -3.68 -7.60 13.25
N ALA A 37 -4.07 -7.66 14.53
CA ALA A 37 -4.74 -8.83 15.11
C ALA A 37 -6.13 -9.07 14.48
N THR A 38 -6.83 -8.00 14.10
CA THR A 38 -8.10 -8.10 13.37
C THR A 38 -7.84 -8.58 11.93
N ALA A 39 -6.83 -8.02 11.27
CA ALA A 39 -6.46 -8.38 9.90
C ALA A 39 -6.03 -9.85 9.78
N SER A 40 -5.36 -10.40 10.80
CA SER A 40 -4.89 -11.80 10.82
C SER A 40 -6.02 -12.83 10.83
N ARG A 41 -7.27 -12.40 11.03
CA ARG A 41 -8.47 -13.25 10.88
C ARG A 41 -8.84 -13.52 9.42
N ALA A 42 -8.09 -12.96 8.45
CA ALA A 42 -8.22 -13.33 7.05
C ALA A 42 -8.05 -14.85 6.86
N PRO A 43 -8.85 -15.49 6.00
CA PRO A 43 -8.63 -16.88 5.66
C PRO A 43 -7.34 -17.04 4.83
N SER A 44 -6.79 -18.25 4.83
CA SER A 44 -5.67 -18.63 3.97
C SER A 44 -5.76 -20.11 3.62
N GLY A 45 -5.14 -20.52 2.51
CA GLY A 45 -5.07 -21.93 2.13
C GLY A 45 -4.50 -22.77 3.27
N SER A 46 -5.26 -23.79 3.72
CA SER A 46 -4.92 -24.64 4.87
C SER A 46 -4.55 -23.87 6.15
N ASN A 47 -5.06 -22.65 6.33
CA ASN A 47 -4.73 -21.75 7.45
C ASN A 47 -3.22 -21.46 7.61
N THR A 48 -2.47 -21.46 6.51
CA THR A 48 -1.01 -21.25 6.49
C THR A 48 -0.56 -19.86 6.92
N GLN A 49 -1.43 -18.86 6.82
CA GLN A 49 -1.18 -17.47 7.23
C GLN A 49 0.19 -16.95 6.70
N PRO A 50 0.39 -16.93 5.37
CA PRO A 50 1.71 -16.78 4.76
C PRO A 50 2.30 -15.36 4.88
N TRP A 51 1.53 -14.39 5.36
CA TRP A 51 1.95 -12.99 5.47
C TRP A 51 2.90 -12.78 6.65
N ARG A 52 3.99 -12.07 6.40
CA ARG A 52 4.80 -11.42 7.44
C ARG A 52 4.61 -9.92 7.36
N VAL A 53 4.54 -9.28 8.52
CA VAL A 53 4.25 -7.84 8.60
C VAL A 53 5.37 -7.12 9.34
N SER A 54 5.89 -6.07 8.72
CA SER A 54 6.81 -5.12 9.37
C SER A 54 6.14 -3.75 9.42
N VAL A 55 6.11 -3.16 10.60
CA VAL A 55 5.58 -1.80 10.83
C VAL A 55 6.76 -0.88 11.07
N VAL A 56 6.78 0.25 10.37
CA VAL A 56 7.84 1.25 10.47
C VAL A 56 7.20 2.61 10.75
N THR A 57 7.69 3.31 11.77
CA THR A 57 7.19 4.62 12.20
C THR A 57 8.35 5.58 12.49
N GLY A 58 8.04 6.83 12.81
CA GLY A 58 9.01 7.78 13.36
C GLY A 58 10.21 8.06 12.45
N GLY A 59 11.41 8.15 13.05
CA GLY A 59 12.66 8.46 12.33
C GLY A 59 13.00 7.46 11.22
N THR A 60 12.87 6.17 11.50
CA THR A 60 13.16 5.10 10.54
C THR A 60 12.27 5.19 9.30
N LEU A 61 10.99 5.54 9.45
CA LEU A 61 10.10 5.72 8.29
C LEU A 61 10.53 6.90 7.41
N ARG A 62 10.97 8.00 8.05
CA ARG A 62 11.47 9.20 7.35
C ARG A 62 12.77 8.92 6.60
N GLU A 63 13.72 8.23 7.25
CA GLU A 63 14.99 7.83 6.66
C GLU A 63 14.78 6.89 5.48
N LEU A 64 13.97 5.84 5.66
CA LEU A 64 13.59 4.94 4.58
C LEU A 64 12.95 5.70 3.42
N GLY A 65 12.04 6.63 3.71
CA GLY A 65 11.40 7.44 2.68
C GLY A 65 12.40 8.31 1.89
N ALA A 66 13.37 8.92 2.58
CA ALA A 66 14.41 9.72 1.95
C ALA A 66 15.30 8.88 1.02
N ASP A 67 15.70 7.68 1.45
CA ASP A 67 16.50 6.76 0.64
C ASP A 67 15.74 6.31 -0.61
N LEU A 68 14.46 5.98 -0.46
CA LEU A 68 13.61 5.58 -1.58
C LEU A 68 13.38 6.72 -2.59
N VAL A 69 13.26 7.96 -2.12
CA VAL A 69 13.19 9.16 -2.99
C VAL A 69 14.51 9.35 -3.74
N ALA A 70 15.66 9.24 -3.05
CA ALA A 70 16.96 9.37 -3.69
C ALA A 70 17.18 8.33 -4.80
N GLU A 71 16.75 7.08 -4.59
CA GLU A 71 16.78 6.03 -5.61
C GLU A 71 15.85 6.32 -6.80
N HIS A 72 14.66 6.85 -6.54
CA HIS A 72 13.73 7.27 -7.59
C HIS A 72 14.30 8.43 -8.42
N ASP A 73 14.93 9.41 -7.78
CA ASP A 73 15.55 10.57 -8.44
C ASP A 73 16.77 10.17 -9.29
N ARG A 74 17.48 9.09 -8.90
CA ARG A 74 18.54 8.47 -9.73
C ARG A 74 18.03 7.79 -10.99
N GLY A 75 16.72 7.59 -11.11
CA GLY A 75 16.11 6.86 -12.22
C GLY A 75 16.36 5.34 -12.17
N THR A 76 16.69 4.79 -11.00
CA THR A 76 16.92 3.35 -10.83
C THR A 76 15.65 2.58 -11.23
N ALA A 77 15.77 1.71 -12.23
CA ALA A 77 14.64 0.90 -12.66
C ALA A 77 14.14 0.00 -11.51
N PRO A 78 12.82 0.00 -11.20
CA PRO A 78 12.28 -0.86 -10.16
C PRO A 78 12.43 -2.32 -10.56
N ARG A 79 12.74 -3.18 -9.59
CA ARG A 79 12.85 -4.63 -9.77
C ARG A 79 11.77 -5.32 -8.92
N PRO A 80 10.55 -5.49 -9.44
CA PRO A 80 9.50 -6.15 -8.68
C PRO A 80 9.84 -7.63 -8.47
N ASP A 81 9.45 -8.18 -7.33
CA ASP A 81 9.67 -9.60 -7.01
C ASP A 81 8.72 -10.53 -7.78
N TYR A 82 7.66 -9.99 -8.39
CA TYR A 82 6.69 -10.72 -9.19
C TYR A 82 6.00 -9.81 -10.21
N ASP A 83 5.36 -10.42 -11.21
CA ASP A 83 4.62 -9.72 -12.26
C ASP A 83 3.32 -9.10 -11.72
N TYR A 84 3.41 -7.90 -11.14
CA TYR A 84 2.25 -7.20 -10.58
C TYR A 84 1.29 -6.70 -11.67
N TYR A 85 1.85 -6.26 -12.81
CA TYR A 85 1.11 -5.74 -13.95
C TYR A 85 1.38 -6.58 -15.19
N PRO A 86 0.44 -6.62 -16.17
CA PRO A 86 0.67 -7.34 -17.41
C PRO A 86 1.80 -6.71 -18.22
N GLY A 87 2.55 -7.54 -18.94
CA GLY A 87 3.59 -7.08 -19.87
C GLY A 87 3.03 -6.27 -21.04
N GLN A 88 1.79 -6.56 -21.46
CA GLN A 88 1.08 -5.79 -22.48
C GLN A 88 -0.30 -5.36 -21.96
N TRP A 89 -0.58 -4.06 -22.08
CA TRP A 89 -1.87 -3.50 -21.70
C TRP A 89 -2.87 -3.58 -22.85
N ARG A 90 -4.11 -3.95 -22.50
CA ARG A 90 -5.26 -3.98 -23.42
C ARG A 90 -6.47 -3.31 -22.80
N SER A 91 -7.42 -2.87 -23.62
CA SER A 91 -8.73 -2.44 -23.13
C SER A 91 -9.50 -3.61 -22.53
N PRO A 92 -10.32 -3.40 -21.47
CA PRO A 92 -10.64 -2.11 -20.83
C PRO A 92 -9.63 -1.65 -19.76
N TYR A 93 -8.58 -2.42 -19.47
CA TYR A 93 -7.67 -2.16 -18.35
C TYR A 93 -6.76 -0.95 -18.59
N LEU A 94 -6.29 -0.76 -19.83
CA LEU A 94 -5.50 0.41 -20.20
C LEU A 94 -6.31 1.71 -20.00
N ASP A 95 -7.58 1.69 -20.36
CA ASP A 95 -8.47 2.85 -20.26
C ASP A 95 -8.72 3.21 -18.80
N ARG A 96 -9.05 2.22 -17.96
CA ARG A 96 -9.18 2.39 -16.50
C ARG A 96 -7.91 2.96 -15.87
N ARG A 97 -6.74 2.46 -16.28
CA ARG A 97 -5.44 2.95 -15.79
C ARG A 97 -5.21 4.41 -16.17
N ARG A 98 -5.50 4.78 -17.42
CA ARG A 98 -5.37 6.16 -17.91
C ARG A 98 -6.33 7.09 -17.18
N GLU A 99 -7.60 6.71 -17.09
CA GLU A 99 -8.63 7.47 -16.38
C GLU A 99 -8.24 7.74 -14.92
N CYS A 100 -7.84 6.69 -14.18
CA CYS A 100 -7.39 6.84 -12.80
C CYS A 100 -6.14 7.73 -12.66
N GLY A 101 -5.16 7.55 -13.56
CA GLY A 101 -3.95 8.37 -13.57
C GLY A 101 -4.24 9.85 -13.85
N TRP A 102 -5.11 10.15 -14.82
CA TRP A 102 -5.52 11.51 -15.13
C TRP A 102 -6.37 12.13 -14.04
N GLY A 103 -7.28 11.36 -13.44
CA GLY A 103 -8.06 11.81 -12.29
C GLY A 103 -7.16 12.24 -11.12
N LEU A 104 -6.13 11.45 -10.82
CA LEU A 104 -5.12 11.81 -9.81
C LEU A 104 -4.38 13.10 -10.17
N TYR A 105 -3.81 13.17 -11.38
CA TYR A 105 -3.01 14.33 -11.80
C TYR A 105 -3.82 15.62 -11.84
N SER A 106 -5.06 15.56 -12.32
CA SER A 106 -5.99 16.68 -12.29
C SER A 106 -6.22 17.15 -10.84
N ALA A 107 -6.51 16.23 -9.92
CA ALA A 107 -6.79 16.56 -8.52
C ALA A 107 -5.59 17.17 -7.76
N VAL A 108 -4.36 16.90 -8.19
CA VAL A 108 -3.14 17.44 -7.57
C VAL A 108 -2.47 18.55 -8.39
N GLY A 109 -3.13 19.05 -9.44
CA GLY A 109 -2.64 20.17 -10.25
C GLY A 109 -1.46 19.84 -11.18
N VAL A 110 -1.23 18.57 -11.51
CA VAL A 110 -0.20 18.15 -12.47
C VAL A 110 -0.73 18.39 -13.90
N ALA A 111 -0.16 19.37 -14.60
CA ALA A 111 -0.55 19.68 -15.96
C ALA A 111 -0.19 18.56 -16.95
N ARG A 112 -0.98 18.40 -18.01
CA ARG A 112 -0.71 17.41 -19.05
C ARG A 112 0.61 17.72 -19.74
N GLY A 113 1.56 16.78 -19.69
CA GLY A 113 2.89 16.93 -20.28
C GLY A 113 3.95 17.46 -19.32
N ASP A 114 3.57 17.91 -18.12
CA ASP A 114 4.51 18.34 -17.08
C ASP A 114 5.19 17.12 -16.44
N ARG A 115 6.36 16.77 -16.98
CA ARG A 115 7.13 15.61 -16.52
C ARG A 115 7.71 15.82 -15.12
N ASP A 116 8.04 17.06 -14.76
CA ASP A 116 8.67 17.37 -13.48
C ASP A 116 7.65 17.33 -12.35
N ALA A 117 6.45 17.88 -12.55
CA ALA A 117 5.35 17.76 -11.59
C ALA A 117 4.90 16.30 -11.45
N ALA A 118 4.82 15.55 -12.56
CA ALA A 118 4.54 14.11 -12.50
C ALA A 118 5.63 13.32 -11.77
N HIS A 119 6.90 13.72 -11.91
CA HIS A 119 8.03 13.14 -11.19
C HIS A 119 7.92 13.40 -9.68
N ARG A 120 7.71 14.66 -9.27
CA ARG A 120 7.50 15.03 -7.86
C ARG A 120 6.28 14.33 -7.25
N GLN A 121 5.17 14.26 -7.97
CA GLN A 121 3.98 13.55 -7.49
C GLN A 121 4.21 12.05 -7.33
N ARG A 122 5.00 11.43 -8.22
CA ARG A 122 5.38 10.02 -8.08
C ARG A 122 6.31 9.81 -6.88
N ALA A 123 7.22 10.75 -6.61
CA ALA A 123 8.12 10.70 -5.47
C ALA A 123 7.37 10.62 -4.13
N ARG A 124 6.17 11.21 -4.03
CA ARG A 124 5.32 11.13 -2.82
C ARG A 124 4.90 9.71 -2.43
N ASN A 125 4.97 8.73 -3.34
CA ASN A 125 4.76 7.32 -2.98
C ASN A 125 5.84 6.81 -2.02
N TYR A 126 7.06 7.32 -2.16
CA TYR A 126 8.23 6.91 -1.38
C TYR A 126 8.29 7.60 -0.02
N THR A 127 7.68 8.77 0.11
CA THR A 127 7.47 9.45 1.40
C THR A 127 6.17 9.03 2.08
N PHE A 128 5.56 7.91 1.66
CA PHE A 128 4.29 7.39 2.19
C PHE A 128 3.14 8.42 2.21
N PHE A 129 3.18 9.39 1.29
CA PHE A 129 2.26 10.54 1.26
C PHE A 129 2.17 11.35 2.57
N GLY A 130 3.18 11.25 3.44
CA GLY A 130 3.22 11.88 4.75
C GLY A 130 2.61 11.03 5.88
N ALA A 131 2.27 9.76 5.63
CA ALA A 131 1.70 8.90 6.65
C ALA A 131 2.70 8.66 7.82
N PRO A 132 2.23 8.65 9.07
CA PRO A 132 3.06 8.40 10.25
C PRO A 132 3.44 6.92 10.44
N VAL A 133 2.76 6.02 9.72
CA VAL A 133 2.93 4.56 9.80
C VAL A 133 3.09 3.97 8.40
N GLY A 134 4.18 3.26 8.16
CA GLY A 134 4.39 2.40 6.99
C GLY A 134 4.22 0.94 7.36
N VAL A 135 3.40 0.20 6.60
CA VAL A 135 3.22 -1.25 6.78
C VAL A 135 3.72 -1.97 5.54
N PHE A 136 4.62 -2.92 5.75
CA PHE A 136 5.18 -3.78 4.71
C PHE A 136 4.67 -5.19 4.94
N VAL A 137 4.04 -5.77 3.92
CA VAL A 137 3.57 -7.16 3.92
C VAL A 137 4.44 -7.94 2.96
N THR A 138 5.08 -8.99 3.47
CA THR A 138 5.94 -9.88 2.69
C THR A 138 5.41 -11.30 2.76
N VAL A 139 5.77 -12.10 1.75
CA VAL A 139 5.46 -13.52 1.65
C VAL A 139 6.75 -14.22 1.27
N GLU A 140 7.00 -15.41 1.81
CA GLU A 140 8.17 -16.21 1.46
C GLU A 140 8.14 -16.64 -0.01
N ARG A 141 9.31 -16.65 -0.67
CA ARG A 141 9.40 -16.85 -2.12
C ARG A 141 8.94 -18.23 -2.59
N ASP A 142 9.03 -19.23 -1.72
CA ASP A 142 8.71 -20.63 -1.98
C ASP A 142 7.23 -20.98 -1.77
N MET A 143 6.44 -20.07 -1.19
CA MET A 143 5.00 -20.27 -0.92
C MET A 143 4.11 -20.26 -2.17
N GLY A 144 4.65 -19.86 -3.31
CA GLY A 144 3.94 -19.84 -4.60
C GLY A 144 2.88 -18.73 -4.70
N ARG A 145 2.13 -18.74 -5.81
CA ARG A 145 1.22 -17.64 -6.17
C ARG A 145 -0.06 -17.61 -5.33
N GLY A 146 -0.51 -18.74 -4.80
CA GLY A 146 -1.72 -18.83 -3.97
C GLY A 146 -1.62 -17.93 -2.74
N SER A 147 -0.44 -17.87 -2.13
CA SER A 147 -0.19 -17.03 -0.95
C SER A 147 -0.25 -15.52 -1.23
N LEU A 148 -0.18 -15.09 -2.49
CA LEU A 148 -0.45 -13.68 -2.84
C LEU A 148 -1.93 -13.33 -2.69
N LEU A 149 -2.85 -14.29 -2.92
CA LEU A 149 -4.28 -14.11 -2.67
C LEU A 149 -4.53 -14.01 -1.17
N ASP A 150 -3.94 -14.92 -0.39
CA ASP A 150 -4.03 -14.94 1.07
C ASP A 150 -3.53 -13.61 1.68
N ALA A 151 -2.35 -13.13 1.24
CA ALA A 151 -1.83 -11.82 1.64
C ALA A 151 -2.73 -10.66 1.18
N GLY A 152 -3.35 -10.77 0.01
CA GLY A 152 -4.34 -9.80 -0.46
C GLY A 152 -5.57 -9.70 0.45
N MET A 153 -6.07 -10.84 0.95
CA MET A 153 -7.18 -10.88 1.93
C MET A 153 -6.77 -10.23 3.25
N PHE A 154 -5.58 -10.54 3.75
CA PHE A 154 -5.02 -9.89 4.95
C PHE A 154 -4.92 -8.36 4.78
N VAL A 155 -4.34 -7.90 3.67
CA VAL A 155 -4.17 -6.46 3.38
C VAL A 155 -5.53 -5.76 3.28
N GLN A 156 -6.52 -6.38 2.62
CA GLN A 156 -7.86 -5.81 2.55
C GLN A 156 -8.51 -5.73 3.93
N ASN A 157 -8.42 -6.77 4.76
CA ASN A 157 -8.94 -6.74 6.12
C ASN A 157 -8.29 -5.62 6.95
N LEU A 158 -6.97 -5.44 6.83
CA LEU A 158 -6.25 -4.37 7.52
C LEU A 158 -6.78 -2.98 7.12
N MET A 159 -7.01 -2.74 5.83
CA MET A 159 -7.54 -1.47 5.35
C MET A 159 -8.98 -1.23 5.84
N LEU A 160 -9.83 -2.25 5.86
CA LEU A 160 -11.21 -2.14 6.35
C LEU A 160 -11.25 -1.92 7.87
N ALA A 161 -10.43 -2.65 8.62
CA ALA A 161 -10.28 -2.45 10.06
C ALA A 161 -9.82 -1.02 10.35
N ALA A 162 -8.82 -0.50 9.61
CA ALA A 162 -8.39 0.89 9.75
C ALA A 162 -9.54 1.89 9.53
N ARG A 163 -10.39 1.68 8.51
CA ARG A 163 -11.59 2.51 8.29
C ARG A 163 -12.57 2.45 9.46
N GLY A 164 -12.81 1.28 10.03
CA GLY A 164 -13.67 1.11 11.21
C GLY A 164 -13.18 1.88 12.45
N HIS A 165 -11.89 2.22 12.50
CA HIS A 165 -11.28 3.02 13.55
C HIS A 165 -11.00 4.48 13.12
N GLY A 166 -11.61 4.96 12.03
CA GLY A 166 -11.48 6.33 11.56
C GLY A 166 -10.12 6.66 10.91
N LEU A 167 -9.28 5.65 10.65
CA LEU A 167 -8.02 5.80 9.93
C LEU A 167 -8.22 5.61 8.43
N ASP A 168 -7.26 6.07 7.64
CA ASP A 168 -7.22 5.90 6.19
C ASP A 168 -5.94 5.18 5.76
N SER A 169 -5.95 4.64 4.54
CA SER A 169 -4.83 3.86 4.02
C SER A 169 -4.65 4.05 2.52
N CYS A 170 -3.47 3.68 2.01
CA CYS A 170 -3.20 3.62 0.58
C CYS A 170 -2.40 2.37 0.25
N PRO A 171 -3.00 1.36 -0.41
CA PRO A 171 -2.23 0.23 -0.89
C PRO A 171 -1.29 0.72 -2.00
N ARG A 172 -0.03 0.30 -1.91
CA ARG A 172 1.01 0.64 -2.89
C ARG A 172 1.50 -0.66 -3.50
N SER A 173 1.67 -0.66 -4.82
CA SER A 173 2.31 -1.79 -5.50
C SER A 173 3.74 -1.98 -4.98
N PRO A 174 4.22 -3.22 -4.84
CA PRO A 174 5.60 -3.47 -4.50
C PRO A 174 6.49 -2.85 -5.58
N SER A 175 7.33 -1.91 -5.17
CA SER A 175 8.40 -1.38 -5.98
C SER A 175 9.63 -1.42 -5.12
N ARG A 176 10.52 -2.38 -5.42
CA ARG A 176 11.85 -2.40 -4.84
C ARG A 176 12.74 -1.54 -5.75
N PRO A 177 13.27 -0.40 -5.27
CA PRO A 177 14.35 0.26 -5.98
C PRO A 177 15.59 -0.65 -5.98
N GLY A 178 16.43 -0.52 -7.01
CA GLY A 178 17.60 -1.38 -7.21
C GLY A 178 18.56 -1.40 -6.01
N ARG A 179 19.29 -2.52 -5.89
CA ARG A 179 20.40 -2.84 -4.95
C ARG A 179 20.21 -2.61 -3.44
N THR A 180 19.10 -2.10 -2.93
CA THR A 180 18.82 -2.22 -1.49
C THR A 180 18.31 -3.62 -1.20
N SER A 181 19.25 -4.54 -0.90
CA SER A 181 18.93 -5.68 -0.04
C SER A 181 18.28 -5.11 1.21
N CYS A 182 16.96 -5.25 1.35
CA CYS A 182 16.44 -5.61 2.66
C CYS A 182 17.18 -6.90 3.02
N ALA A 183 18.32 -6.75 3.69
CA ALA A 183 18.91 -7.80 4.46
C ALA A 183 17.79 -8.20 5.42
N ALA A 184 17.30 -9.43 5.29
CA ALA A 184 16.62 -10.07 6.39
C ALA A 184 17.64 -10.04 7.54
N ALA A 185 17.41 -9.15 8.52
CA ALA A 185 18.12 -9.23 9.77
C ALA A 185 17.80 -10.60 10.36
N SER A 186 18.87 -11.33 10.68
CA SER A 186 18.90 -12.66 11.26
C SER A 186 18.24 -12.70 12.63
#